data_AF-Q8I802-F1
#
_entry.id   AF-Q8I802-F1
#
_cell.length_a   1.000
_cell.length_b   1.000
_cell.length_c   1.000
_cell.angle_alpha   90.00
_cell.angle_beta   90.00
_cell.angle_gamma   90.00
#
_symmetry.space_group_name_H-M   'P 1'
#
loop_
_entity.id
_entity.type
_entity.pdbx_description
1 polymer ?
#
loop_
_entity_poly.entity_id
_entity_poly.type
_entity_poly.pdbx_seq_one_letter_code
_entity_poly.pdbx_strand_id
1 'polypeptide(L)'
;LIVSKKVLYQQLFTSLHIDIYEINFSYNKKTGIEFSTLEIPKQSSYNKKFLDFLGIVKEGVKILQNNILITKIKVLKSSCFYLPLIKLIYSIFGQEIRNIQDNSLYIQSGKSGKVSKIELFLLNKNSLGKQANTVYLKCRIFICRQRFLTIGDKLCGRHG
;
A
#
# COMPACT_ATOMS: atom_id res chain seq x y z
N LEU A 1 -12.05 7.30 -36.00
CA LEU A 1 -11.69 8.62 -35.43
C LEU A 1 -10.21 8.85 -35.63
N ILE A 2 -9.83 9.95 -36.28
CA ILE A 2 -8.45 10.41 -36.40
C ILE A 2 -8.35 11.69 -35.59
N VAL A 3 -7.37 11.77 -34.69
CA VAL A 3 -7.18 12.93 -33.81
C VAL A 3 -5.85 13.59 -34.14
N SER A 4 -5.87 14.91 -34.31
CA SER A 4 -4.65 15.68 -34.54
C SER A 4 -3.78 15.70 -33.29
N LYS A 5 -2.47 15.53 -33.45
CA LYS A 5 -1.49 15.59 -32.34
C LYS A 5 -1.49 16.95 -31.63
N LYS A 6 -1.95 18.03 -32.30
CA LYS A 6 -2.12 19.36 -31.68
C LYS A 6 -2.99 19.33 -30.42
N VAL A 7 -4.00 18.47 -30.41
CA VAL A 7 -4.94 18.30 -29.29
C VAL A 7 -4.24 17.78 -28.04
N LEU A 8 -3.22 16.92 -28.20
CA LEU A 8 -2.39 16.44 -27.09
C LEU A 8 -1.50 17.55 -26.53
N TYR A 9 -0.87 18.33 -27.41
CA TYR A 9 -0.01 19.45 -27.00
C TYR A 9 -0.80 20.53 -26.25
N GLN A 10 -2.05 20.77 -26.65
CA GLN A 10 -2.94 21.73 -26.00
C GLN A 10 -3.68 21.16 -24.77
N GLN A 11 -3.46 19.88 -24.43
CA GLN A 11 -4.07 19.22 -23.26
C GLN A 11 -5.61 19.26 -23.22
N LEU A 12 -6.28 19.38 -24.37
CA LEU A 12 -7.74 19.56 -24.45
C LEU A 12 -8.52 18.31 -24.00
N PHE A 13 -8.01 17.12 -24.29
CA PHE A 13 -8.56 15.84 -23.80
C PHE A 13 -7.62 15.25 -22.76
N THR A 14 -7.59 15.87 -21.59
CA THR A 14 -6.89 15.35 -20.41
C THR A 14 -7.87 15.12 -19.27
N SER A 15 -7.68 14.02 -18.54
CA SER A 15 -8.48 13.69 -17.37
C SER A 15 -7.58 13.46 -16.17
N LEU A 16 -8.09 13.83 -15.00
CA LEU A 16 -7.48 13.47 -13.73
C LEU A 16 -8.21 12.26 -13.16
N HIS A 17 -7.45 11.19 -12.92
CA HIS A 17 -7.95 10.00 -12.24
C HIS A 17 -7.35 9.92 -10.85
N ILE A 18 -8.20 9.62 -9.87
CA ILE A 18 -7.82 9.49 -8.47
C ILE A 18 -8.14 8.06 -8.07
N ASP A 19 -7.12 7.29 -7.71
CA ASP A 19 -7.23 5.95 -7.15
C ASP A 19 -7.10 6.03 -5.63
N ILE A 20 -8.04 5.42 -4.90
CA ILE A 20 -8.04 5.39 -3.43
C ILE A 20 -7.57 4.02 -2.99
N TYR A 21 -6.47 3.99 -2.25
CA TYR A 21 -5.92 2.80 -1.64
C TYR A 21 -6.28 2.78 -0.16
N GLU A 22 -7.01 1.76 0.28
CA GLU A 22 -7.39 1.60 1.68
C GLU A 22 -6.62 0.43 2.32
N ILE A 23 -6.10 0.64 3.52
CA ILE A 23 -5.57 -0.44 4.36
C ILE A 23 -6.07 -0.31 5.79
N ASN A 24 -6.37 -1.46 6.39
CA ASN A 24 -6.83 -1.56 7.77
C ASN A 24 -5.76 -2.25 8.61
N PHE A 25 -5.52 -1.73 9.81
CA PHE A 25 -4.70 -2.36 10.84
C PHE A 25 -5.62 -2.91 11.91
N SER A 26 -5.45 -4.20 12.18
CA SER A 26 -6.28 -4.94 13.12
C SER A 26 -5.47 -5.47 14.30
N TYR A 27 -6.18 -5.63 15.42
CA TYR A 27 -5.71 -6.39 16.55
C TYR A 27 -6.56 -7.65 16.70
N ASN A 28 -5.91 -8.80 16.67
CA ASN A 28 -6.55 -10.10 16.83
C ASN A 28 -5.83 -10.91 17.93
N LYS A 29 -6.57 -11.50 18.87
CA LYS A 29 -5.99 -12.35 19.94
C LYS A 29 -5.24 -13.58 19.41
N LYS A 30 -5.69 -14.11 18.26
CA LYS A 30 -5.08 -15.29 17.60
C LYS A 30 -3.81 -14.91 16.84
N THR A 31 -3.86 -13.81 16.10
CA THR A 31 -2.86 -13.50 15.08
C THR A 31 -1.97 -12.29 15.37
N GLY A 32 -2.10 -11.66 16.53
CA GLY A 32 -1.26 -10.54 16.97
C GLY A 32 -1.79 -9.16 16.56
N ILE A 33 -1.00 -8.14 16.93
CA ILE A 33 -1.20 -6.74 16.51
C ILE A 33 -0.54 -6.56 15.15
N GLU A 34 -1.25 -5.93 14.22
CA GLU A 34 -0.67 -5.42 12.97
C GLU A 34 -0.24 -3.97 13.18
N PHE A 35 0.95 -3.58 12.73
CA PHE A 35 1.46 -2.20 12.87
C PHE A 35 2.31 -1.80 11.65
N SER A 36 2.56 -0.51 11.49
CA SER A 36 3.43 0.04 10.44
C SER A 36 4.77 0.49 11.02
N THR A 37 5.86 0.18 10.34
CA THR A 37 7.22 0.64 10.69
C THR A 37 8.07 0.82 9.44
N LEU A 38 9.00 1.77 9.47
CA LEU A 38 10.00 1.92 8.42
C LEU A 38 10.97 0.72 8.35
N GLU A 39 11.22 0.07 9.50
CA GLU A 39 12.07 -1.09 9.63
C GLU A 39 11.36 -2.38 9.18
N ILE A 40 11.33 -2.60 7.87
CA ILE A 40 10.82 -3.83 7.26
C ILE A 40 11.99 -4.78 7.01
N PRO A 41 11.92 -6.06 7.42
CA PRO A 41 12.91 -7.06 7.06
C PRO A 41 12.90 -7.32 5.55
N LYS A 42 14.05 -7.70 4.97
CA LYS A 42 14.18 -8.12 3.55
C LYS A 42 13.86 -7.04 2.50
N GLN A 43 13.76 -5.77 2.89
CA GLN A 43 13.51 -4.64 1.99
C GLN A 43 14.75 -3.74 1.86
N SER A 44 15.08 -3.36 0.62
CA SER A 44 16.21 -2.49 0.31
C SER A 44 15.95 -1.04 0.76
N SER A 45 17.02 -0.27 0.99
CA SER A 45 16.93 1.16 1.29
C SER A 45 16.27 1.97 0.17
N TYR A 46 16.46 1.53 -1.08
CA TYR A 46 15.83 2.13 -2.25
C TYR A 46 14.29 2.09 -2.18
N ASN A 47 13.73 0.94 -1.81
CA ASN A 47 12.27 0.77 -1.68
C ASN A 47 11.69 1.59 -0.52
N LYS A 48 12.50 1.86 0.51
CA LYS A 48 12.10 2.62 1.70
C LYS A 48 12.25 4.13 1.54
N LYS A 49 12.91 4.61 0.48
CA LYS A 49 13.26 6.04 0.29
C LYS A 49 12.06 6.99 0.37
N PHE A 50 10.89 6.52 -0.04
CA PHE A 50 9.66 7.33 -0.11
C PHE A 50 8.79 7.24 1.15
N LEU A 51 9.16 6.38 2.10
CA LEU A 51 8.43 6.17 3.34
C LEU A 51 8.89 7.16 4.43
N ASP A 52 7.96 7.52 5.29
CA ASP A 52 8.17 8.23 6.55
C ASP A 52 8.61 7.31 7.67
N PHE A 53 8.95 7.88 8.82
CA PHE A 53 9.32 7.14 10.04
C PHE A 53 8.24 6.15 10.50
N LEU A 54 6.96 6.43 10.21
CA LEU A 54 5.83 5.53 10.47
C LEU A 54 5.70 4.40 9.44
N GLY A 55 6.50 4.40 8.38
CA GLY A 55 6.41 3.46 7.27
C GLY A 55 5.21 3.74 6.36
N ILE A 56 4.81 5.00 6.20
CA ILE A 56 3.75 5.48 5.29
C ILE A 56 4.41 6.30 4.19
N VAL A 57 3.95 6.24 2.95
CA VAL A 57 4.49 7.06 1.86
C VAL A 57 4.29 8.56 2.14
N LYS A 58 5.20 9.42 1.69
CA LYS A 58 5.07 10.88 1.80
C LYS A 58 4.13 11.47 0.75
N GLU A 59 3.39 12.51 1.13
CA GLU A 59 2.61 13.31 0.18
C GLU A 59 3.51 14.00 -0.87
N GLY A 60 3.00 14.13 -2.10
CA GLY A 60 3.72 14.75 -3.20
C GLY A 60 4.78 13.88 -3.87
N VAL A 61 5.06 12.66 -3.36
CA VAL A 61 6.00 11.74 -4.01
C VAL A 61 5.40 11.15 -5.28
N LYS A 62 6.24 11.04 -6.32
CA LYS A 62 5.92 10.28 -7.54
C LYS A 62 6.19 8.80 -7.30
N ILE A 63 5.20 7.99 -7.59
CA ILE A 63 5.18 6.58 -7.24
C ILE A 63 5.01 5.75 -8.51
N LEU A 64 5.79 4.67 -8.58
CA LEU A 64 5.80 3.73 -9.69
C LEU A 64 5.24 2.38 -9.25
N GLN A 65 5.10 1.48 -10.21
CA GLN A 65 4.74 0.10 -9.95
C GLN A 65 5.69 -0.55 -8.93
N ASN A 66 5.15 -1.38 -8.05
CA ASN A 66 5.87 -2.11 -7.00
C ASN A 66 6.49 -1.24 -5.89
N ASN A 67 6.25 0.07 -5.88
CA ASN A 67 6.62 0.89 -4.73
C ASN A 67 5.68 0.59 -3.55
N ILE A 68 6.23 0.69 -2.34
CA ILE A 68 5.50 0.52 -1.08
C ILE A 68 4.71 1.81 -0.80
N LEU A 69 3.40 1.68 -0.58
CA LEU A 69 2.54 2.77 -0.15
C LEU A 69 2.49 2.88 1.38
N ILE A 70 2.38 1.73 2.03
CA ILE A 70 2.35 1.67 3.49
C ILE A 70 2.80 0.29 3.94
N THR A 71 3.62 0.30 4.96
CA THR A 71 4.14 -0.91 5.60
C THR A 71 3.09 -1.48 6.51
N LYS A 72 2.90 -2.79 6.45
CA LYS A 72 2.00 -3.48 7.36
C LYS A 72 2.65 -4.76 7.79
N ILE A 73 3.07 -4.76 9.04
CA ILE A 73 3.82 -5.83 9.65
C ILE A 73 2.93 -6.54 10.66
N LYS A 74 3.05 -7.86 10.69
CA LYS A 74 2.34 -8.73 11.62
C LYS A 74 3.32 -9.63 12.36
N VAL A 75 3.25 -9.61 13.69
CA VAL A 75 4.03 -10.51 14.54
C VAL A 75 3.27 -11.83 14.69
N LEU A 76 3.84 -12.92 14.18
CA LEU A 76 3.28 -14.25 14.33
C LEU A 76 3.55 -14.77 15.75
N LYS A 77 2.56 -15.45 16.33
CA LYS A 77 2.72 -16.15 17.61
C LYS A 77 3.76 -17.27 17.49
N SER A 78 4.35 -17.63 18.63
CA SER A 78 5.46 -18.57 18.79
C SER A 78 5.21 -20.01 18.31
N SER A 79 4.05 -20.32 17.72
CA SER A 79 3.73 -21.66 17.22
C SER A 79 4.56 -22.08 16.00
N CYS A 80 5.12 -21.14 15.22
CA CYS A 80 5.93 -21.49 14.04
C CYS A 80 7.35 -21.97 14.39
N PHE A 81 7.82 -21.81 15.64
CA PHE A 81 9.14 -22.30 16.06
C PHE A 81 9.24 -23.84 16.11
N TYR A 82 8.11 -24.55 16.11
CA TYR A 82 8.09 -26.01 16.19
C TYR A 82 8.38 -26.73 14.87
N LEU A 83 8.43 -26.03 13.73
CA LEU A 83 8.77 -26.69 12.47
C LEU A 83 10.25 -27.14 12.48
N PRO A 84 10.55 -28.42 12.22
CA PRO A 84 11.93 -28.94 12.25
C PRO A 84 12.89 -28.16 11.34
N LEU A 85 12.43 -27.77 10.15
CA LEU A 85 13.21 -26.97 9.19
C LEU A 85 13.60 -25.60 9.78
N ILE A 86 12.65 -24.92 10.43
CA ILE A 86 12.85 -23.61 11.03
C ILE A 86 13.82 -23.72 12.23
N LYS A 87 13.67 -24.76 13.05
CA LYS A 87 14.60 -25.07 14.16
C LYS A 87 16.04 -25.32 13.67
N LEU A 88 16.20 -26.02 12.54
CA LEU A 88 17.50 -26.27 11.93
C LEU A 88 18.15 -24.97 11.42
N ILE A 89 17.38 -24.13 10.72
CA ILE A 89 17.85 -22.80 10.29
C ILE A 89 18.31 -21.96 11.49
N TYR A 90 17.57 -21.99 12.61
CA TYR A 90 17.97 -21.31 13.83
C TYR A 90 19.31 -21.80 14.38
N SER A 91 19.52 -23.12 14.46
CA SER A 91 20.78 -23.67 14.95
C SER A 91 22.00 -23.28 14.11
N ILE A 92 21.81 -23.03 12.82
CA ILE A 92 22.89 -22.65 11.90
C ILE A 92 23.20 -21.15 11.98
N PHE A 93 22.17 -20.29 12.06
CA PHE A 93 22.35 -18.84 11.95
C PHE A 93 22.35 -18.07 13.28
N GLY A 94 21.94 -18.69 14.40
CA GLY A 94 22.05 -18.11 15.75
C GLY A 94 21.25 -16.83 16.02
N GLN A 95 20.50 -16.32 15.05
CA GLN A 95 19.67 -15.13 15.20
C GLN A 95 18.23 -15.52 15.55
N GLU A 96 17.67 -14.90 16.59
CA GLU A 96 16.22 -14.89 16.84
C GLU A 96 15.53 -14.15 15.69
N ILE A 97 15.21 -14.88 14.63
CA ILE A 97 14.28 -14.43 13.60
C ILE A 97 12.94 -14.20 14.32
N ARG A 98 12.66 -12.95 14.67
CA ARG A 98 11.30 -12.53 15.00
C ARG A 98 10.45 -12.94 13.81
N ASN A 99 9.53 -13.89 14.01
CA ASN A 99 8.63 -14.37 12.96
C ASN A 99 7.65 -13.25 12.60
N ILE A 100 8.13 -12.36 11.74
CA ILE A 100 7.46 -11.17 11.28
C ILE A 100 6.99 -11.45 9.85
N GLN A 101 5.69 -11.36 9.62
CA GLN A 101 5.11 -11.45 8.29
C GLN A 101 4.85 -10.03 7.75
N ASP A 102 5.38 -9.75 6.56
CA ASP A 102 5.13 -8.52 5.83
C ASP A 102 3.86 -8.66 4.98
N ASN A 103 2.85 -7.84 5.27
CA ASN A 103 1.59 -7.70 4.54
C ASN A 103 1.43 -6.25 4.03
N SER A 104 2.54 -5.58 3.71
CA SER A 104 2.58 -4.21 3.19
C SER A 104 1.75 -4.02 1.92
N LEU A 105 1.27 -2.78 1.75
CA LEU A 105 0.51 -2.38 0.58
C LEU A 105 1.45 -1.84 -0.49
N TYR A 106 1.36 -2.41 -1.68
CA TYR A 106 2.08 -1.97 -2.85
C TYR A 106 1.12 -1.34 -3.86
N ILE A 107 1.66 -0.52 -4.75
CA ILE A 107 0.93 -0.10 -5.94
C ILE A 107 0.59 -1.30 -6.81
N GLN A 108 -0.67 -1.34 -7.25
CA GLN A 108 -1.14 -2.31 -8.24
C GLN A 108 -0.34 -2.20 -9.54
N SER A 109 -0.04 -3.34 -10.14
CA SER A 109 0.64 -3.42 -11.43
C SER A 109 -0.03 -2.55 -12.50
N GLY A 110 0.76 -1.80 -13.26
CA GLY A 110 0.26 -0.90 -14.30
C GLY A 110 -0.33 0.43 -13.82
N LYS A 111 -0.42 0.67 -12.50
CA LYS A 111 -0.77 1.99 -11.96
C LYS A 111 0.49 2.77 -11.56
N SER A 112 0.42 4.09 -11.75
CA SER A 112 1.44 5.04 -11.31
C SER A 112 0.79 6.40 -11.10
N GLY A 113 1.44 7.27 -10.35
CA GLY A 113 0.88 8.59 -10.06
C GLY A 113 1.68 9.35 -9.03
N LYS A 114 1.05 10.38 -8.47
CA LYS A 114 1.58 11.19 -7.38
C LYS A 114 0.69 11.02 -6.15
N VAL A 115 1.28 10.86 -4.97
CA VAL A 115 0.51 10.88 -3.72
C VAL A 115 -0.08 12.28 -3.58
N SER A 116 -1.41 12.38 -3.52
CA SER A 116 -2.10 13.65 -3.36
C SER A 116 -2.48 13.93 -1.91
N LYS A 117 -2.94 12.91 -1.18
CA LYS A 117 -3.44 13.06 0.18
C LYS A 117 -3.37 11.74 0.92
N ILE A 118 -3.15 11.80 2.22
CA ILE A 118 -3.20 10.64 3.12
C ILE A 118 -4.15 10.95 4.26
N GLU A 119 -5.06 10.01 4.56
CA GLU A 119 -6.02 10.14 5.65
C GLU A 119 -5.87 8.97 6.62
N LEU A 120 -5.71 9.27 7.91
CA LEU A 120 -5.63 8.30 8.99
C LEU A 120 -6.88 8.42 9.85
N PHE A 121 -7.62 7.32 9.96
CA PHE A 121 -8.82 7.21 10.79
C PHE A 121 -8.52 6.28 11.96
N LEU A 122 -8.50 6.84 13.17
CA LEU A 122 -8.57 6.03 14.39
C LEU A 122 -10.01 5.56 14.61
N LEU A 123 -10.20 4.26 14.74
CA LEU A 123 -11.50 3.65 15.02
C LEU A 123 -11.58 3.41 16.53
N ASN A 124 -12.33 4.27 17.24
CA ASN A 124 -12.53 4.14 18.69
C ASN A 124 -13.46 2.96 19.03
N LYS A 125 -13.15 2.28 20.14
CA LYS A 125 -13.80 1.04 20.64
C LYS A 125 -15.29 1.18 21.02
N ASN A 126 -15.87 2.38 21.00
CA ASN A 126 -17.18 2.62 21.63
C ASN A 126 -18.38 2.08 20.82
N SER A 127 -18.19 1.61 19.58
CA SER A 127 -19.27 1.06 18.74
C SER A 127 -19.13 -0.44 18.41
N LEU A 128 -18.10 -1.12 18.91
CA LEU A 128 -17.82 -2.51 18.58
C LEU A 128 -17.96 -3.38 19.83
N GLY A 129 -19.13 -4.00 19.98
CA GLY A 129 -19.32 -5.12 20.90
C GLY A 129 -18.20 -6.16 20.74
N LYS A 130 -17.86 -6.84 21.84
CA LYS A 130 -16.76 -7.80 22.05
C LYS A 130 -16.47 -8.78 20.88
N GLN A 131 -15.95 -8.31 19.75
CA GLN A 131 -15.55 -9.15 18.63
C GLN A 131 -14.03 -9.32 18.61
N ALA A 132 -13.59 -10.50 18.17
CA ALA A 132 -12.19 -10.93 18.25
C ALA A 132 -11.24 -10.22 17.27
N ASN A 133 -11.77 -9.54 16.26
CA ASN A 133 -11.02 -8.81 15.25
C ASN A 133 -11.43 -7.33 15.27
N THR A 134 -10.68 -6.52 16.01
CA THR A 134 -10.94 -5.08 16.09
C THR A 134 -9.99 -4.34 15.17
N VAL A 135 -10.52 -3.72 14.11
CA VAL A 135 -9.77 -2.73 13.32
C VAL A 135 -9.64 -1.47 14.16
N TYR A 136 -8.42 -1.02 14.41
CA TYR A 136 -8.15 0.14 15.26
C TYR A 136 -7.68 1.35 14.46
N LEU A 137 -7.08 1.12 13.27
CA LEU A 137 -6.62 2.18 12.39
C LEU A 137 -6.95 1.83 10.94
N LYS A 138 -7.52 2.80 10.22
CA LYS A 138 -7.74 2.74 8.78
C LYS A 138 -6.94 3.86 8.11
N CYS A 139 -6.14 3.52 7.11
CA CYS A 139 -5.38 4.47 6.33
C CYS A 139 -5.92 4.50 4.89
N ARG A 140 -6.14 5.70 4.35
CA ARG A 140 -6.47 5.94 2.95
C ARG A 140 -5.35 6.74 2.29
N ILE A 141 -4.90 6.28 1.13
CA ILE A 141 -3.87 6.94 0.33
C ILE A 141 -4.47 7.26 -1.03
N PHE A 142 -4.52 8.55 -1.36
CA PHE A 142 -5.04 9.04 -2.63
C PHE A 142 -3.89 9.20 -3.61
N ILE A 143 -3.96 8.47 -4.72
CA ILE A 143 -2.99 8.54 -5.81
C ILE A 143 -3.66 9.19 -7.00
N CYS A 144 -3.15 10.35 -7.39
CA CYS A 144 -3.64 11.09 -8.54
C CYS A 144 -2.74 10.84 -9.75
N ARG A 145 -3.36 10.61 -10.91
CA ARG A 145 -2.66 10.52 -12.19
C ARG A 145 -3.38 11.35 -13.25
N GLN A 146 -2.60 12.09 -14.03
CA GLN A 146 -3.09 12.74 -15.23
C GLN A 146 -3.03 11.73 -16.38
N ARG A 147 -4.16 11.52 -17.06
CA ARG A 147 -4.24 10.69 -18.25
C ARG A 147 -4.44 11.60 -19.47
N PHE A 148 -3.56 11.44 -20.44
CA PHE A 148 -3.70 12.05 -21.75
C PHE A 148 -4.48 11.11 -22.67
N LEU A 149 -5.11 11.65 -23.70
CA LEU A 149 -5.73 10.85 -24.76
C LEU A 149 -4.69 9.88 -25.37
N THR A 150 -5.04 8.60 -25.44
CA THR A 150 -4.19 7.53 -25.98
C THR A 150 -4.92 6.76 -27.06
N ILE A 151 -4.15 6.09 -27.93
CA ILE A 151 -4.72 5.21 -28.96
C ILE A 151 -5.49 4.10 -28.25
N GLY A 152 -6.75 3.91 -28.63
CA GLY A 152 -7.67 2.96 -27.99
C GLY A 152 -8.67 3.62 -27.03
N ASP A 153 -8.47 4.88 -26.65
CA ASP A 153 -9.50 5.64 -25.93
C ASP A 153 -10.71 5.89 -26.85
N LYS A 154 -11.91 5.64 -26.33
CA LYS A 154 -13.16 5.81 -27.06
C LYS A 154 -13.66 7.24 -26.93
N LEU A 155 -13.96 7.87 -28.06
CA LEU A 155 -14.59 9.18 -28.13
C LEU A 155 -15.92 9.05 -28.89
N CYS A 156 -16.94 9.76 -28.44
CA CYS A 156 -18.28 9.75 -29.01
C CYS A 156 -18.81 11.19 -29.06
N GLY A 157 -19.56 11.51 -30.11
CA GLY A 157 -20.26 12.79 -30.23
C GLY A 157 -21.57 12.78 -29.43
N ARG A 158 -22.43 13.78 -29.65
CA ARG A 158 -23.75 13.84 -28.98
C ARG A 158 -24.82 12.98 -29.67
N HIS A 159 -24.53 12.40 -30.84
CA HIS A 159 -25.50 11.70 -31.70
C HIS A 159 -25.20 10.21 -31.90
N GLY A 160 -24.38 9.61 -31.03
CA GLY A 160 -23.96 8.20 -31.13
C GLY A 160 -22.71 8.04 -31.99
#